data_AF-A0A6A4XJX7-F1
#
_entry.id   AF-A0A6A4XJX7-F1
#
_cell.length_a   1.000
_cell.length_b   1.000
_cell.length_c   1.000
_cell.angle_alpha   90.00
_cell.angle_beta   90.00
_cell.angle_gamma   90.00
#
_symmetry.space_group_name_H-M   'P 1'
#
loop_
_entity.id
_entity.type
_entity.pdbx_description
1 polymer ?
#
loop_
_entity_poly.entity_id
_entity_poly.type
_entity_poly.pdbx_seq_one_letter_code
_entity_poly.pdbx_strand_id
1 'polypeptide(L)'
;RRYWITNRGIYLPSIPHAAHIWTRVTHATRLDDESPVHLQKLPNHGSEKPAVGDLLVYKSTPGQYVGHVAVVVDVLEKTPGRWVVHVAEQNQYNNRLWKGGHYSDELKLKVDSLDDGSVSYSIKHTDRDLVLDGWVRPTM
;
A
#
# COMPACT_ATOMS: atom_id res chain seq x y z
N ARG A 1 -6.49 0.49 -8.63
CA ARG A 1 -7.62 -0.28 -9.24
C ARG A 1 -7.16 -1.22 -10.35
N ARG A 2 -6.60 -0.74 -11.48
CA ARG A 2 -6.19 -1.58 -12.63
C ARG A 2 -5.29 -2.76 -12.24
N TYR A 3 -4.30 -2.52 -11.37
CA TYR A 3 -3.41 -3.59 -10.90
C TYR A 3 -4.17 -4.78 -10.28
N TRP A 4 -5.13 -4.54 -9.38
CA TRP A 4 -5.92 -5.62 -8.77
C TRP A 4 -6.84 -6.33 -9.78
N ILE A 5 -7.38 -5.61 -10.76
CA ILE A 5 -8.18 -6.23 -11.83
C ILE A 5 -7.30 -7.22 -12.60
N THR A 6 -6.15 -6.77 -13.10
CA THR A 6 -5.29 -7.58 -13.96
C THR A 6 -4.59 -8.71 -13.24
N ASN A 7 -4.15 -8.50 -11.99
CA ASN A 7 -3.31 -9.47 -11.27
C ASN A 7 -4.08 -10.31 -10.24
N ARG A 8 -5.28 -9.89 -9.83
CA ARG A 8 -6.04 -10.55 -8.76
C ARG A 8 -7.51 -10.81 -9.11
N GLY A 9 -8.00 -10.37 -10.27
CA GLY A 9 -9.39 -10.56 -10.66
C GLY A 9 -10.39 -9.81 -9.77
N ILE A 10 -9.96 -8.77 -9.04
CA ILE A 10 -10.83 -8.00 -8.13
C ILE A 10 -10.75 -6.50 -8.41
N TYR A 11 -11.78 -5.76 -8.04
CA TYR A 11 -11.81 -4.32 -8.16
C TYR A 11 -12.37 -3.62 -6.92
N LEU A 12 -11.83 -2.44 -6.63
CA LEU A 12 -12.38 -1.54 -5.63
C LEU A 12 -13.62 -0.82 -6.18
N PRO A 13 -14.60 -0.46 -5.31
CA PRO A 13 -15.72 0.39 -5.71
C PRO A 13 -15.23 1.77 -6.18
N SER A 14 -16.09 2.49 -6.89
CA SER A 14 -15.81 3.89 -7.26
C SER A 14 -15.78 4.76 -6.00
N ILE A 15 -14.67 5.49 -5.82
CA ILE A 15 -14.45 6.37 -4.68
C ILE A 15 -13.82 7.68 -5.16
N PRO A 16 -14.20 8.84 -4.57
CA PRO A 16 -13.68 10.12 -5.04
C PRO A 16 -12.22 10.37 -4.62
N HIS A 17 -11.82 9.91 -3.43
CA HIS A 17 -10.49 10.15 -2.87
C HIS A 17 -9.79 8.82 -2.57
N ALA A 18 -8.49 8.73 -2.81
CA ALA A 18 -7.68 7.54 -2.51
C ALA A 18 -7.69 7.20 -1.01
N ALA A 19 -7.66 8.23 -0.13
CA ALA A 19 -7.76 8.04 1.32
C ALA A 19 -9.06 7.32 1.76
N HIS A 20 -10.12 7.35 0.95
CA HIS A 20 -11.36 6.64 1.28
C HIS A 20 -11.23 5.12 1.21
N ILE A 21 -10.19 4.58 0.55
CA ILE A 21 -9.86 3.14 0.62
C ILE A 21 -9.70 2.73 2.10
N TRP A 22 -9.01 3.56 2.89
CA TRP A 22 -8.78 3.29 4.31
C TRP A 22 -10.02 3.54 5.17
N THR A 23 -10.76 4.62 4.93
CA THR A 23 -11.82 5.05 5.86
C THR A 23 -13.21 4.50 5.54
N ARG A 24 -13.50 4.17 4.27
CA ARG A 24 -14.87 3.86 3.82
C ARG A 24 -15.01 2.50 3.15
N VAL A 25 -13.95 1.98 2.52
CA VAL A 25 -14.01 0.71 1.81
C VAL A 25 -13.75 -0.45 2.77
N THR A 26 -14.60 -1.46 2.70
CA THR A 26 -14.55 -2.69 3.51
C THR A 26 -14.44 -3.96 2.66
N HIS A 27 -14.74 -3.85 1.36
CA HIS A 27 -14.74 -4.96 0.40
C HIS A 27 -14.25 -4.49 -0.96
N ALA A 28 -13.57 -5.37 -1.69
CA ALA A 28 -13.49 -5.35 -3.14
C ALA A 28 -14.55 -6.29 -3.72
N THR A 29 -14.69 -6.31 -5.04
CA THR A 29 -15.61 -7.19 -5.76
C THR A 29 -14.84 -8.07 -6.73
N ARG A 30 -15.14 -9.37 -6.80
CA ARG A 30 -14.57 -10.26 -7.81
C ARG A 30 -15.17 -10.00 -9.20
N LEU A 31 -14.36 -10.17 -10.24
CA LEU A 31 -14.78 -9.94 -11.63
C LEU A 31 -15.60 -11.08 -12.23
N ASP A 32 -15.47 -12.29 -11.69
CA ASP A 32 -16.08 -13.51 -12.22
C ASP A 32 -17.52 -13.70 -11.75
N ASP A 33 -17.77 -13.48 -10.45
CA ASP A 33 -19.06 -13.77 -9.81
C ASP A 33 -19.66 -12.58 -9.04
N GLU A 34 -19.02 -11.41 -9.10
CA GLU A 34 -19.42 -10.19 -8.37
C GLU A 34 -19.51 -10.36 -6.85
N SER A 35 -18.93 -11.43 -6.29
CA SER A 35 -18.94 -11.68 -4.85
C SER A 35 -18.01 -10.71 -4.11
N PRO A 36 -18.35 -10.34 -2.86
CA PRO A 36 -17.52 -9.45 -2.07
C PRO A 36 -16.26 -10.17 -1.56
N VAL A 37 -15.13 -9.48 -1.65
CA VAL A 37 -13.86 -9.89 -1.04
C VAL A 37 -13.53 -8.91 0.08
N HIS A 38 -13.58 -9.37 1.33
CA HIS A 38 -13.30 -8.52 2.48
C HIS A 38 -11.88 -7.95 2.41
N LEU A 39 -11.72 -6.72 2.90
CA LEU A 39 -10.43 -6.03 2.96
C LEU A 39 -9.98 -5.90 4.40
N GLN A 40 -8.82 -6.47 4.69
CA GLN A 40 -8.09 -6.24 5.94
C GLN A 40 -7.37 -4.88 5.86
N LYS A 41 -7.49 -4.09 6.93
CA LYS A 41 -6.78 -2.83 7.12
C LYS A 41 -5.68 -3.06 8.14
N LEU A 42 -4.44 -3.05 7.67
CA LEU A 42 -3.26 -3.36 8.46
C LEU A 42 -2.56 -2.03 8.75
N PRO A 43 -2.67 -1.51 9.99
CA PRO A 43 -2.18 -0.16 10.29
C PRO A 43 -0.66 -0.10 10.17
N ASN A 44 -0.16 1.07 9.77
CA ASN A 44 1.26 1.37 9.88
C ASN A 44 1.70 1.27 11.35
N HIS A 45 2.92 0.81 11.62
CA HIS A 45 3.38 0.43 12.96
C HIS A 45 2.63 -0.78 13.56
N GLY A 46 1.93 -1.56 12.74
CA GLY A 46 1.28 -2.82 13.14
C GLY A 46 2.22 -4.03 13.14
N SER A 47 1.68 -5.19 13.51
CA SER A 47 2.40 -6.46 13.60
C SER A 47 2.54 -7.20 12.28
N GLU A 48 1.76 -6.82 11.28
CA GLU A 48 1.77 -7.48 9.98
C GLU A 48 2.85 -6.89 9.07
N LYS A 49 3.49 -7.72 8.26
CA LYS A 49 4.40 -7.23 7.22
C LYS A 49 3.60 -6.93 5.96
N PRO A 50 3.88 -5.83 5.22
CA PRO A 50 3.31 -5.64 3.89
C PRO A 50 3.73 -6.79 2.96
N ALA A 51 2.86 -7.13 2.01
CA ALA A 51 3.06 -8.18 1.03
C ALA A 51 2.80 -7.67 -0.38
N VAL A 52 3.35 -8.36 -1.38
CA VAL A 52 3.14 -8.05 -2.80
C VAL A 52 1.65 -8.03 -3.13
N GLY A 53 1.22 -6.94 -3.76
CA GLY A 53 -0.15 -6.64 -4.14
C GLY A 53 -1.00 -6.00 -3.04
N ASP A 54 -0.48 -5.75 -1.84
CA ASP A 54 -1.13 -4.87 -0.88
C ASP A 54 -1.21 -3.43 -1.44
N LEU A 55 -2.24 -2.69 -1.04
CA LEU A 55 -2.33 -1.25 -1.33
C LEU A 55 -1.78 -0.46 -0.15
N LEU A 56 -0.73 0.33 -0.34
CA LEU A 56 -0.35 1.37 0.60
C LEU A 56 -1.34 2.54 0.47
N VAL A 57 -2.04 2.90 1.54
CA VAL A 57 -3.03 3.97 1.53
C VAL A 57 -2.57 5.13 2.40
N TYR A 58 -2.51 6.30 1.80
CA TYR A 58 -2.06 7.53 2.44
C TYR A 58 -3.24 8.43 2.79
N LYS A 59 -3.13 9.10 3.93
CA LYS A 59 -4.11 10.04 4.47
C LYS A 59 -4.34 11.21 3.53
N SER A 60 -5.52 11.80 3.62
CA SER A 60 -5.74 13.16 3.16
C SER A 60 -4.98 14.13 4.07
N THR A 61 -4.09 14.94 3.49
CA THR A 61 -3.35 16.01 4.17
C THR A 61 -3.59 17.34 3.43
N PRO A 62 -3.25 18.51 4.00
CA PRO A 62 -3.38 19.78 3.28
C PRO A 62 -2.62 19.80 1.94
N GLY A 63 -1.43 19.20 1.87
CA GLY A 63 -0.66 19.08 0.62
C GLY A 63 -1.13 17.94 -0.30
N GLN A 64 -1.82 16.93 0.25
CA GLN A 64 -2.35 15.78 -0.49
C GLN A 64 -3.83 15.54 -0.14
N TYR A 65 -4.72 16.45 -0.55
CA TYR A 65 -6.11 16.47 -0.06
C TYR A 65 -6.95 15.24 -0.45
N VAL A 66 -6.67 14.59 -1.58
CA VAL A 66 -7.31 13.31 -1.98
C VAL A 66 -6.66 12.08 -1.34
N GLY A 67 -5.59 12.28 -0.58
CA GLY A 67 -4.66 11.23 -0.17
C GLY A 67 -3.92 10.64 -1.36
N HIS A 68 -3.38 9.44 -1.18
CA HIS A 68 -2.66 8.74 -2.24
C HIS A 68 -2.79 7.23 -2.07
N VAL A 69 -2.49 6.49 -3.13
CA VAL A 69 -2.47 5.02 -3.09
C VAL A 69 -1.36 4.51 -3.99
N ALA A 70 -0.60 3.55 -3.45
CA ALA A 70 0.41 2.83 -4.20
C ALA A 70 0.18 1.32 -4.04
N VAL A 71 0.69 0.52 -4.97
CA VAL A 71 0.67 -0.94 -4.88
C VAL A 71 2.06 -1.42 -4.49
N VAL A 72 2.16 -2.30 -3.49
CA VAL A 72 3.40 -3.02 -3.19
C VAL A 72 3.68 -4.01 -4.31
N VAL A 73 4.83 -3.90 -4.98
CA VAL A 73 5.23 -4.82 -6.05
C VAL A 73 6.35 -5.76 -5.62
N ASP A 74 7.22 -5.33 -4.70
CA ASP A 74 8.24 -6.18 -4.11
C ASP A 74 8.46 -5.84 -2.63
N VAL A 75 8.88 -6.85 -1.85
CA VAL A 75 9.29 -6.70 -0.45
C VAL A 75 10.61 -7.43 -0.27
N LEU A 76 11.70 -6.68 -0.08
CA LEU A 76 13.06 -7.19 -0.25
C LEU A 76 13.93 -6.83 0.95
N GLU A 77 14.83 -7.74 1.33
CA GLU A 77 15.96 -7.44 2.20
C GLU A 77 17.19 -7.20 1.32
N LYS A 78 17.59 -5.94 1.16
CA LYS A 78 18.69 -5.58 0.25
C LYS A 78 20.06 -5.90 0.82
N THR A 79 20.18 -5.77 2.14
CA THR A 79 21.34 -6.14 2.95
C THR A 79 20.80 -6.64 4.28
N PRO A 80 21.55 -7.45 5.05
CA PRO A 80 21.09 -7.91 6.36
C PRO A 80 20.57 -6.75 7.22
N GLY A 81 19.32 -6.85 7.68
CA GLY A 81 18.61 -5.84 8.48
C GLY A 81 18.05 -4.63 7.70
N ARG A 82 18.26 -4.55 6.39
CA ARG A 82 17.76 -3.43 5.55
C ARG A 82 16.64 -3.91 4.62
N TRP A 83 15.42 -3.76 5.12
CA TRP A 83 14.21 -4.05 4.36
C TRP A 83 13.74 -2.83 3.56
N VAL A 84 13.26 -3.09 2.35
CA VAL A 84 12.62 -2.12 1.48
C VAL A 84 11.36 -2.71 0.85
N VAL A 85 10.46 -1.81 0.47
CA VAL A 85 9.27 -2.11 -0.32
C VAL A 85 9.37 -1.31 -1.60
N HIS A 86 9.28 -2.00 -2.73
CA HIS A 86 9.08 -1.35 -4.02
C HIS A 86 7.59 -1.15 -4.25
N VAL A 87 7.24 0.05 -4.72
CA VAL A 87 5.86 0.40 -5.00
C VAL A 87 5.68 0.87 -6.43
N ALA A 88 4.54 0.52 -7.00
CA ALA A 88 4.07 1.07 -8.26
C ALA A 88 2.86 1.98 -7.98
N GLU A 89 2.96 3.24 -8.36
CA GLU A 89 1.86 4.20 -8.29
C GLU A 89 1.68 4.98 -9.59
N GLN A 90 0.60 5.76 -9.65
CA GLN A 90 0.43 6.80 -10.63
C GLN A 90 0.13 8.11 -9.88
N ASN A 91 0.63 9.22 -10.42
CA ASN A 91 0.34 10.61 -10.01
C ASN A 91 1.27 11.25 -8.98
N GLN A 92 2.26 10.55 -8.39
CA GLN A 92 3.24 11.20 -7.52
C GLN A 92 4.50 11.65 -8.28
N TYR A 93 5.12 10.74 -9.03
CA TYR A 93 6.37 11.01 -9.76
C TYR A 93 6.26 10.71 -11.26
N ASN A 94 5.21 11.24 -11.90
CA ASN A 94 4.91 11.00 -13.32
C ASN A 94 5.92 11.63 -14.30
N ASN A 95 6.85 12.47 -13.82
CA ASN A 95 7.84 13.16 -14.64
C ASN A 95 9.15 12.38 -14.81
N ARG A 96 9.22 11.12 -14.37
CA ARG A 96 10.41 10.26 -14.49
C ARG A 96 10.06 8.86 -14.96
N LEU A 97 10.99 8.24 -15.69
CA LEU A 97 10.92 6.81 -15.97
C LEU A 97 11.15 6.00 -14.69
N TRP A 98 10.47 4.85 -14.61
CA TRP A 98 10.55 3.95 -13.47
C TRP A 98 11.90 3.25 -13.43
N LYS A 99 12.58 3.34 -12.28
CA LYS A 99 13.87 2.65 -12.08
C LYS A 99 13.62 1.14 -12.15
N GLY A 100 14.37 0.43 -12.98
CA GLY A 100 14.17 -1.01 -13.18
C GLY A 100 12.88 -1.41 -13.91
N GLY A 101 12.07 -0.45 -14.36
CA GLY A 101 10.92 -0.68 -15.24
C GLY A 101 9.63 -1.24 -14.59
N HIS A 102 9.65 -1.62 -13.31
CA HIS A 102 8.50 -2.26 -12.64
C HIS A 102 8.03 -1.58 -11.35
N TYR A 103 8.81 -0.63 -10.80
CA TYR A 103 8.43 0.15 -9.62
C TYR A 103 8.70 1.65 -9.81
N SER A 104 7.82 2.50 -9.27
CA SER A 104 7.95 3.96 -9.34
C SER A 104 8.73 4.54 -8.16
N ASP A 105 8.72 3.88 -7.00
CA ASP A 105 9.50 4.30 -5.82
C ASP A 105 9.96 3.13 -4.92
N GLU A 106 11.00 3.39 -4.14
CA GLU A 106 11.55 2.47 -3.14
C GLU A 106 11.43 3.08 -1.75
N LEU A 107 10.69 2.41 -0.88
CA LEU A 107 10.41 2.86 0.47
C LEU A 107 11.16 1.98 1.48
N LYS A 108 11.77 2.58 2.50
CA LYS A 108 12.37 1.82 3.59
C LYS A 108 11.26 1.20 4.44
N LEU A 109 11.33 -0.12 4.63
CA LEU A 109 10.53 -0.84 5.61
C LEU A 109 11.33 -0.95 6.90
N LYS A 110 10.85 -0.30 7.95
CA LYS A 110 11.41 -0.41 9.30
C LYS A 110 10.78 -1.62 9.97
N VAL A 111 11.64 -2.44 10.56
CA VAL A 111 11.28 -3.63 11.35
C VAL A 111 11.82 -3.36 12.75
N ASP A 112 10.91 -3.12 13.70
CA ASP A 112 11.25 -2.81 15.08
C ASP A 112 10.85 -3.97 15.98
N SER A 113 11.77 -4.44 16.83
CA SER A 113 11.43 -5.35 17.92
C SER A 113 10.88 -4.55 19.10
N LEU A 114 9.74 -4.97 19.64
CA LEU A 114 9.10 -4.36 20.79
C LEU A 114 9.54 -5.05 22.09
N ASP A 115 9.29 -4.41 23.23
CA ASP A 115 9.73 -4.89 24.55
C ASP A 115 9.11 -6.26 24.93
N ASP A 116 7.94 -6.58 24.38
CA ASP A 116 7.24 -7.86 24.56
C ASP A 116 7.75 -8.98 23.62
N GLY A 117 8.80 -8.71 22.84
CA GLY A 117 9.37 -9.63 21.86
C GLY A 117 8.61 -9.69 20.54
N SER A 118 7.50 -8.96 20.39
CA SER A 118 6.79 -8.85 19.11
C SER A 118 7.54 -7.93 18.14
N VAL A 119 7.14 -7.97 16.87
CA VAL A 119 7.73 -7.15 15.81
C VAL A 119 6.69 -6.18 15.27
N SER A 120 7.09 -4.93 15.05
CA SER A 120 6.27 -3.94 14.34
C SER A 120 6.92 -3.53 13.02
N TYR A 121 6.06 -3.27 12.03
CA TYR A 121 6.45 -2.89 10.68
C TYR A 121 5.97 -1.48 10.40
N SER A 122 6.86 -0.63 9.91
CA SER A 122 6.47 0.71 9.49
C SER A 122 7.17 1.20 8.24
N ILE A 123 6.44 2.00 7.48
CA ILE A 123 6.96 2.72 6.32
C ILE A 123 6.75 4.21 6.55
N LYS A 124 7.78 5.00 6.23
CA LYS A 124 7.71 6.46 6.21
C LYS A 124 8.15 6.96 4.85
N HIS A 125 7.27 7.71 4.19
CA HIS A 125 7.59 8.35 2.93
C HIS A 125 8.54 9.54 3.15
N THR A 126 9.39 9.84 2.16
CA THR A 126 10.32 10.98 2.21
C THR A 126 9.58 12.31 1.99
N ASP A 127 8.60 12.30 1.10
CA ASP A 127 7.57 13.33 0.98
C ASP A 127 6.73 13.42 2.27
N ARG A 128 6.65 14.63 2.84
CA ARG A 128 5.98 14.87 4.13
C ARG A 128 4.46 14.90 4.01
N ASP A 129 3.93 15.16 2.81
CA ASP A 129 2.48 15.17 2.58
C ASP A 129 1.92 13.76 2.38
N LEU A 130 2.78 12.78 2.09
CA LEU A 130 2.45 11.37 2.00
C LEU A 130 2.53 10.67 3.37
N VAL A 131 1.51 10.91 4.20
CA VAL A 131 1.37 10.29 5.51
C VAL A 131 0.60 8.97 5.38
N LEU A 132 1.28 7.84 5.63
CA LEU A 132 0.72 6.51 5.48
C LEU A 132 -0.23 6.14 6.63
N ASP A 133 -1.45 5.71 6.33
CA ASP A 133 -2.36 5.08 7.30
C ASP A 133 -1.95 3.63 7.59
N GLY A 134 -1.63 2.89 6.53
CA GLY A 134 -1.27 1.48 6.57
C GLY A 134 -1.38 0.86 5.19
N TRP A 135 -1.55 -0.46 5.16
CA TRP A 135 -1.81 -1.18 3.91
C TRP A 135 -3.10 -2.00 3.96
N VAL A 136 -3.71 -2.15 2.79
CA VAL A 136 -4.98 -2.85 2.60
C VAL A 136 -4.75 -4.13 1.82
N ARG A 137 -5.23 -5.24 2.38
CA ARG A 137 -5.05 -6.59 1.83
C ARG A 137 -6.40 -7.27 1.63
N PRO A 138 -6.70 -7.83 0.45
CA PRO A 138 -7.89 -8.65 0.26
C PRO A 138 -7.72 -9.99 1.01
N THR A 139 -8.74 -10.41 1.75
CA THR A 139 -8.79 -11.76 2.35
C THR A 139 -8.98 -12.79 1.24
N MET A 140 -8.12 -13.80 1.19
CA MET A 140 -8.33 -14.94 0.29
C MET A 140 -9.42 -15.87 0.81
#